data_AF-A0A9Q5W8M6-F1
#
_entry.id   AF-A0A9Q5W8M6-F1
#
_cell.length_a   1.000
_cell.length_b   1.000
_cell.length_c   1.000
_cell.angle_alpha   90.00
_cell.angle_beta   90.00
_cell.angle_gamma   90.00
#
_symmetry.space_group_name_H-M   'P 1'
#
loop_
_entity.id
_entity.type
_entity.pdbx_description
1 polymer ?
#
loop_
_entity_poly.entity_id
_entity_poly.type
_entity_poly.pdbx_seq_one_letter_code
_entity_poly.pdbx_strand_id
1 'polypeptide(L)'
;MSNFKGSVKIALMGILIFCGLIFGVAFVEIGLRIAGIEHIAFHSIDEHRGWVGRPHVSGWYRTEGEAHIQMNSDGFRDREHIKVKPENTFRIALLGDSFVESMQVPLEQNLAAVIEGEISSCIALAGRKAEVINFGVTGYGTDQELITLREKVWDYSPDIVVLDFYTGNDIVDNSRALSQKFYPNELGSLKPFFILRDGNLVVDASFINTDNYRSKLTWWGKTYMKIKDHSRILQVLNMVRDALNNSSRGFSSQAIEEPLFSDGKQDTKLSGFFDIYKPPTDPEWQQAWQVTEKLISSMQHEVTAKKADFLVVTFGGPFQREPLARQKEMQELGLTDWFYPEKRITRLGEDEGFSVLNLSPNLQVYSEQNNACLYGFDDTQGCVGHWNALGHQVAGKMIASKICQQQMRESILPHKHDP
;
A
#
# COMPACT_ATOMS: atom_id res chain seq x y z
N MET A 1 66.54 18.63 14.19
CA MET A 1 66.08 17.36 14.81
C MET A 1 64.97 17.52 15.86
N SER A 2 64.76 18.69 16.50
CA SER A 2 63.66 18.84 17.49
C SER A 2 62.26 18.90 16.86
N ASN A 3 62.09 19.56 15.71
CA ASN A 3 60.80 19.63 15.01
C ASN A 3 60.28 18.25 14.56
N PHE A 4 61.18 17.32 14.20
CA PHE A 4 60.82 15.97 13.75
C PHE A 4 60.18 15.13 14.88
N LYS A 5 60.66 15.25 16.12
CA LYS A 5 60.08 14.54 17.29
C LYS A 5 58.71 15.10 17.70
N GLY A 6 58.48 16.40 17.50
CA GLY A 6 57.18 17.04 17.71
C GLY A 6 56.13 16.55 16.70
N SER A 7 56.48 16.53 15.41
CA SER A 7 55.60 16.04 14.35
C SER A 7 55.23 14.57 14.51
N VAL A 8 56.15 13.70 14.94
CA VAL A 8 55.89 12.28 15.18
C VAL A 8 54.91 12.07 16.35
N LYS A 9 55.04 12.82 17.45
CA LYS A 9 54.10 12.74 18.58
C LYS A 9 52.69 13.19 18.19
N ILE A 10 52.59 14.27 17.42
CA ILE A 10 51.30 14.76 16.91
C ILE A 10 50.67 13.72 15.97
N ALA A 11 51.46 13.11 15.08
CA ALA A 11 50.98 12.05 14.19
C ALA A 11 50.49 10.81 14.96
N LEU A 12 51.25 10.34 15.95
CA LEU A 12 50.85 9.20 16.80
C LEU A 12 49.58 9.51 17.60
N MET A 13 49.46 10.71 18.15
CA MET A 13 48.25 11.13 18.87
C MET A 13 47.04 11.21 17.93
N GLY A 14 47.22 11.72 16.71
CA GLY A 14 46.20 11.72 15.67
C GLY A 14 45.74 10.30 15.30
N ILE A 15 46.69 9.36 15.13
CA ILE A 15 46.38 7.95 14.85
C ILE A 15 45.59 7.32 16.00
N LEU A 16 45.99 7.55 17.26
CA LEU A 16 45.28 7.00 18.41
C LEU A 16 43.85 7.52 18.52
N ILE A 17 43.64 8.82 18.31
CA ILE A 17 42.29 9.44 18.29
C ILE A 17 41.47 8.81 17.16
N PHE A 18 42.04 8.69 15.97
CA PHE A 18 41.35 8.11 14.81
C PHE A 18 40.97 6.63 15.04
N CYS A 19 41.90 5.82 15.54
CA CYS A 19 41.65 4.41 15.91
C CYS A 19 40.58 4.30 16.99
N GLY A 20 40.61 5.17 18.01
CA GLY A 20 39.61 5.20 19.08
C GLY A 20 38.21 5.54 18.55
N LEU A 21 38.09 6.50 17.64
CA LEU A 21 36.82 6.85 16.99
C LEU A 21 36.29 5.69 16.15
N ILE A 22 37.14 5.04 15.34
CA ILE A 22 36.75 3.86 14.57
C ILE A 22 36.27 2.75 15.49
N PHE A 23 37.01 2.46 16.57
CA PHE A 23 36.63 1.42 17.52
C PHE A 23 35.30 1.75 18.20
N GLY A 24 35.08 2.99 18.60
CA GLY A 24 33.81 3.44 19.18
C GLY A 24 32.64 3.26 18.22
N VAL A 25 32.77 3.69 16.96
CA VAL A 25 31.74 3.51 15.93
C VAL A 25 31.47 2.02 15.67
N ALA A 26 32.52 1.20 15.54
CA ALA A 26 32.38 -0.23 15.35
C ALA A 26 31.70 -0.91 16.55
N PHE A 27 32.06 -0.53 17.78
CA PHE A 27 31.46 -1.06 19.00
C PHE A 27 29.96 -0.75 19.09
N VAL A 28 29.55 0.48 18.79
CA VAL A 28 28.13 0.87 18.74
C VAL A 28 27.40 0.11 17.64
N GLU A 29 27.95 0.05 16.43
CA GLU A 29 27.36 -0.68 15.30
C GLU A 29 27.16 -2.18 15.62
N ILE A 30 28.15 -2.84 16.24
CA ILE A 30 28.04 -4.23 16.71
C ILE A 30 26.97 -4.35 17.79
N GLY A 31 26.95 -3.44 18.76
CA GLY A 31 25.93 -3.44 19.82
C GLY A 31 24.50 -3.33 19.27
N LEU A 32 24.27 -2.43 18.32
CA LEU A 32 22.97 -2.26 17.65
C LEU A 32 22.56 -3.51 16.86
N ARG A 33 23.52 -4.17 16.21
CA ARG A 33 23.26 -5.44 15.48
C ARG A 33 22.90 -6.57 16.42
N ILE A 34 23.62 -6.70 17.55
CA ILE A 34 23.31 -7.70 18.58
C ILE A 34 21.92 -7.43 19.19
N ALA A 35 21.56 -6.16 19.36
CA ALA A 35 20.23 -5.75 19.81
C ALA A 35 19.11 -5.96 18.77
N GLY A 36 19.42 -6.40 17.55
CA GLY A 36 18.43 -6.63 16.50
C GLY A 36 17.80 -5.35 15.94
N ILE A 37 18.40 -4.19 16.18
CA ILE A 37 17.88 -2.91 15.68
C ILE A 37 18.11 -2.84 14.17
N GLU A 38 17.01 -2.65 13.44
CA GLU A 38 17.00 -2.62 11.98
C GLU A 38 15.90 -1.68 11.49
N HIS A 39 16.23 -0.86 10.49
CA HIS A 39 15.29 0.03 9.80
C HIS A 39 15.62 0.07 8.31
N ILE A 40 15.18 -0.97 7.61
CA ILE A 40 15.41 -1.16 6.18
C ILE A 40 14.47 -0.26 5.38
N ALA A 41 14.99 0.33 4.29
CA ALA A 41 14.12 0.89 3.26
C ALA A 41 13.70 -0.25 2.32
N PHE A 42 12.44 -0.64 2.35
CA PHE A 42 11.88 -1.69 1.49
C PHE A 42 11.60 -1.21 0.06
N HIS A 43 11.43 0.10 -0.14
CA HIS A 43 11.13 0.70 -1.43
C HIS A 43 12.25 1.60 -1.95
N SER A 44 12.23 1.84 -3.25
CA SER A 44 13.09 2.80 -3.96
C SER A 44 12.27 3.61 -4.95
N ILE A 45 12.77 4.78 -5.35
CA ILE A 45 12.10 5.60 -6.36
C ILE A 45 12.11 4.95 -7.74
N ASP A 46 11.08 5.23 -8.52
CA ASP A 46 10.82 4.70 -9.87
C ASP A 46 10.31 5.83 -10.77
N GLU A 47 10.68 5.82 -12.05
CA GLU A 47 10.35 6.90 -12.98
C GLU A 47 8.92 6.84 -13.52
N HIS A 48 8.28 5.67 -13.47
CA HIS A 48 6.94 5.44 -13.97
C HIS A 48 5.90 5.44 -12.84
N ARG A 49 6.20 4.73 -11.77
CA ARG A 49 5.30 4.51 -10.63
C ARG A 49 5.64 5.35 -9.41
N GLY A 50 6.67 6.19 -9.48
CA GLY A 50 7.11 7.05 -8.38
C GLY A 50 7.97 6.32 -7.36
N TRP A 51 7.49 5.20 -6.81
CA TRP A 51 8.29 4.26 -6.02
C TRP A 51 7.83 2.82 -6.24
N VAL A 52 8.73 1.88 -5.96
CA VAL A 52 8.53 0.42 -6.12
C VAL A 52 9.25 -0.31 -5.00
N GLY A 53 8.82 -1.52 -4.66
CA GLY A 53 9.59 -2.37 -3.75
C GLY A 53 10.94 -2.76 -4.35
N ARG A 54 11.94 -2.92 -3.50
CA ARG A 54 13.31 -3.26 -3.90
C ARG A 54 13.43 -4.77 -4.08
N PRO A 55 13.86 -5.27 -5.24
CA PRO A 55 14.04 -6.71 -5.45
C PRO A 55 14.94 -7.35 -4.39
N HIS A 56 14.52 -8.53 -3.91
CA HIS A 56 15.25 -9.37 -2.95
C HIS A 56 15.56 -8.74 -1.58
N VAL A 57 15.07 -7.53 -1.29
CA VAL A 57 15.29 -6.93 0.03
C VAL A 57 14.55 -7.73 1.09
N SER A 58 15.17 -7.86 2.27
CA SER A 58 14.60 -8.60 3.38
C SER A 58 14.97 -8.00 4.72
N GLY A 59 14.05 -8.10 5.66
CA GLY A 59 14.26 -7.89 7.08
C GLY A 59 12.98 -7.53 7.80
N TRP A 60 13.09 -7.00 9.01
CA TRP A 60 11.94 -6.86 9.90
C TRP A 60 11.18 -5.56 9.71
N TYR A 61 9.86 -5.69 9.63
CA TYR A 61 8.90 -4.60 9.79
C TYR A 61 8.33 -4.66 11.22
N ARG A 62 8.35 -3.52 11.93
CA ARG A 62 7.95 -3.42 13.35
C ARG A 62 7.27 -2.09 13.68
N THR A 63 6.64 -1.48 12.68
CA THR A 63 6.05 -0.15 12.90
C THR A 63 4.58 -0.21 13.28
N GLU A 64 3.89 -1.25 12.85
CA GLU A 64 2.50 -1.54 13.18
C GLU A 64 2.33 -3.05 13.07
N GLY A 65 2.30 -3.75 14.21
CA GLY A 65 2.52 -5.19 14.19
C GLY A 65 3.96 -5.58 13.83
N GLU A 66 4.20 -6.88 13.65
CA GLU A 66 5.53 -7.43 13.39
C GLU A 66 5.49 -8.52 12.32
N ALA A 67 6.29 -8.35 11.27
CA ALA A 67 6.51 -9.39 10.27
C ALA A 67 7.91 -9.33 9.68
N HIS A 68 8.45 -10.49 9.30
CA HIS A 68 9.62 -10.57 8.46
C HIS A 68 9.21 -10.38 6.99
N ILE A 69 9.81 -9.39 6.34
CA ILE A 69 9.52 -9.03 4.96
C ILE A 69 10.58 -9.65 4.05
N GLN A 70 10.12 -10.19 2.92
CA GLN A 70 10.95 -10.61 1.81
C GLN A 70 10.26 -10.14 0.53
N MET A 71 10.94 -9.30 -0.25
CA MET A 71 10.49 -8.95 -1.59
C MET A 71 11.00 -9.99 -2.59
N ASN A 72 10.18 -10.34 -3.57
CA ASN A 72 10.57 -11.19 -4.70
C ASN A 72 11.45 -10.43 -5.71
N SER A 73 11.83 -11.11 -6.78
CA SER A 73 12.68 -10.59 -7.86
C SER A 73 12.07 -9.42 -8.63
N ASP A 74 10.74 -9.29 -8.67
CA ASP A 74 10.02 -8.17 -9.27
C ASP A 74 9.77 -7.01 -8.29
N GLY A 75 10.16 -7.16 -7.02
CA GLY A 75 10.03 -6.13 -5.99
C GLY A 75 8.67 -6.10 -5.29
N PHE A 76 7.90 -7.18 -5.34
CA PHE A 76 6.64 -7.32 -4.61
C PHE A 76 6.80 -8.21 -3.38
N ARG A 77 5.97 -7.98 -2.36
CA ARG A 77 5.97 -8.80 -1.15
C ARG A 77 5.16 -10.08 -1.35
N ASP A 78 5.77 -10.99 -2.07
CA ASP A 78 5.22 -12.29 -2.39
C ASP A 78 6.35 -13.32 -2.51
N ARG A 79 5.99 -14.59 -2.70
CA ARG A 79 6.91 -15.61 -3.21
C ARG A 79 7.25 -15.33 -4.68
N GLU A 80 8.23 -16.05 -5.20
CA GLU A 80 8.52 -16.07 -6.62
C GLU A 80 7.42 -16.83 -7.38
N HIS A 81 6.95 -16.25 -8.49
CA HIS A 81 6.03 -16.89 -9.42
C HIS A 81 6.67 -16.93 -10.81
N ILE A 82 6.47 -18.02 -11.54
CA ILE A 82 6.96 -18.08 -12.92
C ILE A 82 6.05 -17.25 -13.84
N LYS A 83 6.65 -16.40 -14.67
CA LYS A 83 5.90 -15.51 -15.60
C LYS A 83 5.06 -16.32 -16.59
N VAL A 84 5.68 -17.33 -17.22
CA VAL A 84 4.96 -18.28 -18.08
C VAL A 84 3.97 -19.07 -17.23
N LYS A 85 2.67 -18.84 -17.46
CA LYS A 85 1.60 -19.48 -16.72
C LYS A 85 1.64 -21.01 -16.89
N PRO A 86 1.75 -21.79 -15.80
CA PRO A 86 1.69 -23.24 -15.89
C PRO A 86 0.35 -23.74 -16.46
N GLU A 87 0.37 -24.92 -17.08
CA GLU A 87 -0.85 -25.61 -17.47
C GLU A 87 -1.75 -25.88 -16.25
N ASN A 88 -3.07 -25.85 -16.45
CA ASN A 88 -4.07 -26.05 -15.39
C ASN A 88 -3.94 -25.07 -14.21
N THR A 89 -3.38 -23.88 -14.39
CA THR A 89 -3.37 -22.82 -13.36
C THR A 89 -4.51 -21.82 -13.55
N PHE A 90 -5.17 -21.43 -12.47
CA PHE A 90 -6.03 -20.24 -12.39
C PHE A 90 -5.28 -19.14 -11.63
N ARG A 91 -4.99 -18.03 -12.31
CA ARG A 91 -4.13 -16.98 -11.80
C ARG A 91 -4.90 -15.70 -11.52
N ILE A 92 -4.70 -15.16 -10.32
CA ILE A 92 -5.37 -13.99 -9.79
C ILE A 92 -4.30 -12.93 -9.56
N ALA A 93 -4.41 -11.78 -10.20
CA ALA A 93 -3.59 -10.62 -9.90
C ALA A 93 -4.33 -9.74 -8.90
N LEU A 94 -3.72 -9.50 -7.74
CA LEU A 94 -4.28 -8.65 -6.69
C LEU A 94 -3.54 -7.31 -6.68
N LEU A 95 -4.20 -6.26 -7.15
CA LEU A 95 -3.74 -4.87 -7.12
C LEU A 95 -4.28 -4.17 -5.88
N GLY A 96 -3.49 -3.28 -5.30
CA GLY A 96 -3.93 -2.43 -4.20
C GLY A 96 -2.77 -1.68 -3.55
N ASP A 97 -3.06 -1.13 -2.38
CA ASP A 97 -2.15 -0.30 -1.59
C ASP A 97 -1.44 -1.11 -0.48
N SER A 98 -1.23 -0.47 0.68
CA SER A 98 -0.63 -1.09 1.86
C SER A 98 -1.45 -2.25 2.43
N PHE A 99 -2.78 -2.30 2.23
CA PHE A 99 -3.58 -3.45 2.67
C PHE A 99 -3.25 -4.70 1.87
N VAL A 100 -2.98 -4.56 0.57
CA VAL A 100 -2.55 -5.68 -0.26
C VAL A 100 -1.09 -6.02 0.01
N GLU A 101 -0.18 -5.04 0.16
CA GLU A 101 1.22 -5.33 0.55
C GLU A 101 1.31 -6.00 1.94
N SER A 102 0.39 -5.65 2.85
CA SER A 102 0.13 -6.27 4.15
C SER A 102 1.31 -6.34 5.12
N MET A 103 2.27 -5.40 5.07
CA MET A 103 3.56 -5.47 5.79
C MET A 103 3.46 -5.81 7.29
N GLN A 104 2.29 -5.64 7.89
CA GLN A 104 1.98 -5.82 9.30
C GLN A 104 1.77 -7.29 9.73
N VAL A 105 1.47 -8.21 8.79
CA VAL A 105 1.21 -9.64 9.09
C VAL A 105 2.19 -10.58 8.40
N PRO A 106 2.48 -11.79 8.92
CA PRO A 106 3.27 -12.81 8.21
C PRO A 106 2.77 -13.09 6.79
N LEU A 107 3.67 -13.48 5.88
CA LEU A 107 3.34 -13.69 4.46
C LEU A 107 2.20 -14.71 4.29
N GLU A 108 2.19 -15.77 5.08
CA GLU A 108 1.19 -16.85 5.04
C GLU A 108 -0.19 -16.44 5.55
N GLN A 109 -0.29 -15.27 6.18
CA GLN A 109 -1.52 -14.69 6.73
C GLN A 109 -1.98 -13.46 5.96
N ASN A 110 -1.24 -13.04 4.93
CA ASN A 110 -1.62 -11.90 4.11
C ASN A 110 -2.83 -12.24 3.22
N LEU A 111 -3.39 -11.21 2.60
CA LEU A 111 -4.62 -11.35 1.82
C LEU A 111 -4.48 -12.35 0.66
N ALA A 112 -3.36 -12.30 -0.07
CA ALA A 112 -3.08 -13.18 -1.20
C ALA A 112 -3.02 -14.66 -0.79
N ALA A 113 -2.31 -14.97 0.31
CA ALA A 113 -2.21 -16.32 0.84
C ALA A 113 -3.56 -16.87 1.32
N VAL A 114 -4.37 -16.04 1.98
CA VAL A 114 -5.73 -16.42 2.39
C VAL A 114 -6.60 -16.70 1.17
N ILE A 115 -6.63 -15.81 0.17
CA ILE A 115 -7.45 -16.01 -1.04
C ILE A 115 -7.04 -17.30 -1.76
N GLU A 116 -5.74 -17.55 -1.91
CA GLU A 116 -5.21 -18.76 -2.57
C GLU A 116 -5.64 -20.04 -1.84
N GLY A 117 -5.54 -20.04 -0.51
CA GLY A 117 -5.97 -21.15 0.34
C GLY A 117 -7.46 -21.43 0.23
N GLU A 118 -8.31 -20.40 0.30
CA GLU A 118 -9.77 -20.55 0.24
C GLU A 118 -10.27 -20.95 -1.16
N ILE A 119 -9.67 -20.40 -2.22
CA ILE A 119 -10.03 -20.73 -3.61
C ILE A 119 -9.69 -22.18 -3.97
N SER A 120 -8.72 -22.80 -3.31
CA SER A 120 -8.39 -24.22 -3.53
C SER A 120 -9.58 -25.17 -3.33
N SER A 121 -10.58 -24.76 -2.55
CA SER A 121 -11.82 -25.50 -2.30
C SER A 121 -12.98 -25.13 -3.25
N CYS A 122 -12.75 -24.25 -4.22
CA CYS A 122 -13.75 -23.82 -5.18
C CYS A 122 -14.07 -24.91 -6.21
N ILE A 123 -15.32 -25.38 -6.23
CA ILE A 123 -15.78 -26.43 -7.15
C ILE A 123 -15.65 -26.01 -8.62
N ALA A 124 -15.91 -24.74 -8.96
CA ALA A 124 -15.77 -24.24 -10.33
C ALA A 124 -14.33 -24.28 -10.85
N LEU A 125 -13.34 -24.33 -9.95
CA LEU A 125 -11.93 -24.38 -10.27
C LEU A 125 -11.32 -25.76 -9.97
N ALA A 126 -12.17 -26.78 -9.77
CA ALA A 126 -11.71 -28.14 -9.50
C ALA A 126 -10.74 -28.63 -10.58
N GLY A 127 -9.59 -29.16 -10.15
CA GLY A 127 -8.52 -29.60 -11.06
C GLY A 127 -7.60 -28.50 -11.56
N ARG A 128 -7.86 -27.22 -11.24
CA ARG A 128 -6.93 -26.11 -11.48
C ARG A 128 -6.17 -25.77 -10.19
N LYS A 129 -4.89 -25.44 -10.34
CA LYS A 129 -4.08 -24.87 -9.26
C LYS A 129 -4.32 -23.36 -9.19
N ALA A 130 -4.73 -22.86 -8.03
CA ALA A 130 -4.82 -21.41 -7.81
C ALA A 130 -3.40 -20.81 -7.64
N GLU A 131 -3.16 -19.69 -8.29
CA GLU A 131 -2.00 -18.82 -8.04
C GLU A 131 -2.50 -17.40 -7.81
N VAL A 132 -2.38 -16.89 -6.59
CA VAL A 132 -2.68 -15.49 -6.27
C VAL A 132 -1.37 -14.73 -6.18
N ILE A 133 -1.24 -13.67 -6.98
CA ILE A 133 -0.03 -12.87 -7.08
C ILE A 133 -0.31 -11.49 -6.50
N ASN A 134 0.47 -11.13 -5.49
CA ASN A 134 0.37 -9.86 -4.79
C ASN A 134 1.14 -8.76 -5.55
N PHE A 135 0.42 -7.75 -6.02
CA PHE A 135 0.98 -6.55 -6.66
C PHE A 135 0.78 -5.28 -5.81
N GLY A 136 0.46 -5.44 -4.53
CA GLY A 136 0.22 -4.33 -3.61
C GLY A 136 1.49 -3.58 -3.26
N VAL A 137 1.38 -2.25 -3.15
CA VAL A 137 2.49 -1.38 -2.73
C VAL A 137 1.97 -0.25 -1.85
N THR A 138 2.56 -0.10 -0.66
CA THR A 138 2.19 0.94 0.31
C THR A 138 2.17 2.32 -0.32
N GLY A 139 1.06 3.04 -0.06
CA GLY A 139 0.80 4.41 -0.48
C GLY A 139 0.44 4.58 -1.96
N TYR A 140 0.25 3.48 -2.70
CA TYR A 140 -0.30 3.57 -4.04
C TYR A 140 -1.75 4.05 -3.96
N GLY A 141 -2.14 4.85 -4.96
CA GLY A 141 -3.55 5.02 -5.29
C GLY A 141 -3.86 4.32 -6.61
N THR A 142 -5.11 4.46 -7.05
CA THR A 142 -5.63 3.84 -8.28
C THR A 142 -4.86 4.23 -9.55
N ASP A 143 -4.21 5.39 -9.54
CA ASP A 143 -3.31 5.82 -10.60
C ASP A 143 -2.09 4.91 -10.76
N GLN A 144 -1.37 4.65 -9.67
CA GLN A 144 -0.19 3.79 -9.64
C GLN A 144 -0.55 2.32 -9.87
N GLU A 145 -1.72 1.89 -9.40
CA GLU A 145 -2.26 0.55 -9.67
C GLU A 145 -2.53 0.33 -11.16
N LEU A 146 -3.05 1.34 -11.89
CA LEU A 146 -3.27 1.24 -13.33
C LEU A 146 -1.94 1.15 -14.09
N ILE A 147 -0.92 1.88 -13.63
CA ILE A 147 0.43 1.77 -14.19
C ILE A 147 1.01 0.39 -13.89
N THR A 148 0.81 -0.13 -12.68
CA THR A 148 1.27 -1.47 -12.28
C THR A 148 0.59 -2.59 -13.06
N LEU A 149 -0.70 -2.47 -13.36
CA LEU A 149 -1.43 -3.35 -14.26
C LEU A 149 -0.71 -3.45 -15.62
N ARG A 150 -0.40 -2.29 -16.21
CA ARG A 150 0.21 -2.16 -17.53
C ARG A 150 1.66 -2.65 -17.59
N GLU A 151 2.45 -2.37 -16.54
CA GLU A 151 3.89 -2.66 -16.54
C GLU A 151 4.26 -4.03 -15.98
N LYS A 152 3.44 -4.60 -15.10
CA LYS A 152 3.83 -5.77 -14.29
C LYS A 152 2.80 -6.89 -14.33
N VAL A 153 1.52 -6.60 -14.15
CA VAL A 153 0.49 -7.65 -14.04
C VAL A 153 0.41 -8.50 -15.32
N TRP A 154 0.50 -7.86 -16.49
CA TRP A 154 0.37 -8.58 -17.76
C TRP A 154 1.52 -9.54 -18.09
N ASP A 155 2.69 -9.38 -17.48
CA ASP A 155 3.78 -10.37 -17.57
C ASP A 155 3.35 -11.75 -17.07
N TYR A 156 2.31 -11.79 -16.23
CA TYR A 156 1.82 -12.98 -15.57
C TYR A 156 0.53 -13.52 -16.17
N SER A 157 -0.06 -12.94 -17.22
CA SER A 157 -1.26 -13.53 -17.89
C SER A 157 -2.38 -14.00 -16.91
N PRO A 158 -2.87 -13.14 -16.01
CA PRO A 158 -3.91 -13.51 -15.04
C PRO A 158 -5.23 -13.90 -15.76
N ASP A 159 -6.02 -14.76 -15.13
CA ASP A 159 -7.42 -15.01 -15.52
C ASP A 159 -8.36 -13.93 -14.94
N ILE A 160 -8.02 -13.40 -13.76
CA ILE A 160 -8.79 -12.36 -13.09
C ILE A 160 -7.86 -11.32 -12.48
N VAL A 161 -8.22 -10.05 -12.63
CA VAL A 161 -7.59 -8.91 -11.94
C VAL A 161 -8.56 -8.42 -10.87
N VAL A 162 -8.08 -8.45 -9.63
CA VAL A 162 -8.79 -7.93 -8.47
C VAL A 162 -8.15 -6.60 -8.11
N LEU A 163 -8.93 -5.53 -8.19
CA LEU A 163 -8.57 -4.21 -7.66
C LEU A 163 -9.11 -4.12 -6.24
N ASP A 164 -8.24 -4.14 -5.24
CA ASP A 164 -8.59 -3.89 -3.85
C ASP A 164 -8.51 -2.39 -3.58
N PHE A 165 -9.68 -1.75 -3.55
CA PHE A 165 -9.86 -0.31 -3.54
C PHE A 165 -10.20 0.17 -2.12
N TYR A 166 -9.23 0.85 -1.51
CA TYR A 166 -9.38 1.39 -0.18
C TYR A 166 -9.99 2.79 -0.23
N THR A 167 -11.23 2.88 0.21
CA THR A 167 -12.00 4.14 0.21
C THR A 167 -11.47 5.18 1.20
N GLY A 168 -10.49 4.83 2.04
CA GLY A 168 -9.90 5.74 3.00
C GLY A 168 -8.87 6.71 2.41
N ASN A 169 -8.13 6.33 1.37
CA ASN A 169 -7.07 7.16 0.80
C ASN A 169 -7.04 7.18 -0.75
N ASP A 170 -7.48 6.14 -1.46
CA ASP A 170 -7.28 5.99 -2.91
C ASP A 170 -7.82 7.18 -3.72
N ILE A 171 -9.00 7.69 -3.36
CA ILE A 171 -9.60 8.87 -4.02
C ILE A 171 -8.71 10.11 -3.81
N VAL A 172 -8.18 10.29 -2.60
CA VAL A 172 -7.29 11.40 -2.25
C VAL A 172 -5.96 11.25 -2.99
N ASP A 173 -5.43 10.04 -3.08
CA ASP A 173 -4.14 9.75 -3.70
C ASP A 173 -4.14 9.91 -5.22
N ASN A 174 -5.32 9.88 -5.84
CA ASN A 174 -5.51 10.21 -7.26
C ASN A 174 -5.52 11.73 -7.53
N SER A 175 -5.53 12.58 -6.49
CA SER A 175 -5.56 14.04 -6.61
C SER A 175 -4.34 14.70 -5.98
N ARG A 176 -3.52 15.36 -6.81
CA ARG A 176 -2.33 16.10 -6.33
C ARG A 176 -2.68 17.12 -5.24
N ALA A 177 -3.78 17.84 -5.40
CA ALA A 177 -4.21 18.88 -4.46
C ALA A 177 -4.63 18.27 -3.12
N LEU A 178 -5.47 17.23 -3.14
CA LEU A 178 -5.95 16.59 -1.92
C LEU A 178 -4.82 15.82 -1.22
N SER A 179 -4.00 15.07 -1.97
CA SER A 179 -2.85 14.35 -1.42
C SER A 179 -1.86 15.30 -0.74
N GLN A 180 -1.52 16.45 -1.36
CA GLN A 180 -0.66 17.45 -0.73
C GLN A 180 -1.30 18.12 0.50
N LYS A 181 -2.62 18.29 0.50
CA LYS A 181 -3.38 18.89 1.60
C LYS A 181 -3.44 17.98 2.82
N PHE A 182 -3.77 16.71 2.63
CA PHE A 182 -4.01 15.77 3.72
C PHE A 182 -2.76 14.96 4.10
N TYR A 183 -1.86 14.73 3.14
CA TYR A 183 -0.60 14.02 3.33
C TYR A 183 0.58 14.87 2.84
N PRO A 184 0.97 15.94 3.56
CA PRO A 184 2.06 16.86 3.17
C PRO A 184 3.47 16.23 3.37
N ASN A 185 3.61 14.96 2.99
CA ASN A 185 4.84 14.17 3.05
C ASN A 185 5.62 14.24 1.72
N GLU A 186 6.89 13.85 1.75
CA GLU A 186 7.72 13.86 0.53
C GLU A 186 7.21 12.86 -0.52
N LEU A 187 6.47 11.81 -0.13
CA LEU A 187 6.00 10.74 -1.02
C LEU A 187 4.99 11.26 -2.05
N GLY A 188 4.00 12.08 -1.63
CA GLY A 188 3.03 12.69 -2.56
C GLY A 188 3.67 13.61 -3.61
N SER A 189 4.93 14.03 -3.41
CA SER A 189 5.71 14.80 -4.39
C SER A 189 6.51 13.96 -5.39
N LEU A 190 6.56 12.63 -5.20
CA LEU A 190 7.42 11.71 -5.92
C LEU A 190 6.64 10.66 -6.75
N LYS A 191 5.34 10.88 -7.01
CA LYS A 191 4.51 10.01 -7.86
C LYS A 191 3.96 10.72 -9.10
N PRO A 192 3.62 9.96 -10.16
CA PRO A 192 2.76 10.47 -11.23
C PRO A 192 1.36 10.76 -10.70
N PHE A 193 0.61 11.58 -11.44
CA PHE A 193 -0.84 11.73 -11.27
C PHE A 193 -1.51 11.62 -12.65
N PHE A 194 -2.78 11.23 -12.70
CA PHE A 194 -3.58 11.38 -13.92
C PHE A 194 -4.40 12.66 -13.86
N ILE A 195 -4.42 13.38 -14.98
CA ILE A 195 -5.22 14.59 -15.16
C ILE A 195 -6.17 14.41 -16.34
N LEU A 196 -7.34 15.05 -16.25
CA LEU A 196 -8.29 15.09 -17.36
C LEU A 196 -7.90 16.19 -18.33
N ARG A 197 -7.66 15.81 -19.58
CA ARG A 197 -7.51 16.74 -20.72
C ARG A 197 -8.48 16.32 -21.80
N ASP A 198 -9.39 17.22 -22.15
CA ASP A 198 -10.43 16.96 -23.16
C ASP A 198 -11.24 15.67 -22.88
N GLY A 199 -11.51 15.39 -21.60
CA GLY A 199 -12.25 14.20 -21.14
C GLY A 199 -11.43 12.90 -21.07
N ASN A 200 -10.16 12.92 -21.48
CA ASN A 200 -9.26 11.77 -21.47
C ASN A 200 -8.27 11.84 -20.31
N LEU A 201 -7.91 10.67 -19.77
CA LEU A 201 -6.86 10.54 -18.76
C LEU A 201 -5.48 10.70 -19.42
N VAL A 202 -4.67 11.62 -18.89
CA VAL A 202 -3.28 11.84 -19.31
C VAL A 202 -2.38 11.79 -18.09
N VAL A 203 -1.28 11.05 -18.19
CA VAL A 203 -0.28 10.95 -17.12
C VAL A 203 0.49 12.27 -17.02
N ASP A 204 0.48 12.87 -15.85
CA ASP A 204 1.39 13.94 -15.43
C ASP A 204 2.57 13.35 -14.65
N ALA A 205 3.67 13.10 -15.36
CA ALA A 205 4.93 12.62 -14.81
C ALA A 205 5.89 13.76 -14.43
N SER A 206 5.41 14.99 -14.21
CA SER A 206 6.28 16.14 -13.91
C SER A 206 7.15 15.98 -12.66
N PHE A 207 6.79 15.06 -11.75
CA PHE A 207 7.55 14.76 -10.54
C PHE A 207 9.02 14.37 -10.83
N ILE A 208 9.31 13.75 -11.98
CA ILE A 208 10.67 13.36 -12.38
C ILE A 208 11.61 14.56 -12.56
N ASN A 209 11.05 15.75 -12.77
CA ASN A 209 11.80 16.99 -12.97
C ASN A 209 12.04 17.76 -11.66
N THR A 210 11.52 17.28 -10.53
CA THR A 210 11.71 17.92 -9.24
C THR A 210 13.12 17.69 -8.69
N ASP A 211 13.65 18.67 -7.97
CA ASP A 211 14.95 18.54 -7.29
C ASP A 211 14.92 17.40 -6.26
N ASN A 212 13.77 17.18 -5.61
CA ASN A 212 13.60 16.07 -4.66
C ASN A 212 13.86 14.71 -5.34
N TYR A 213 13.20 14.44 -6.47
CA TYR A 213 13.41 13.22 -7.23
C TYR A 213 14.84 13.10 -7.78
N ARG A 214 15.32 14.17 -8.44
CA ARG A 214 16.67 14.18 -9.07
C ARG A 214 17.79 14.00 -8.06
N SER A 215 17.68 14.58 -6.86
CA SER A 215 18.70 14.44 -5.80
C SER A 215 18.90 12.99 -5.38
N LYS A 216 17.82 12.20 -5.31
CA LYS A 216 17.83 10.77 -4.95
C LYS A 216 18.47 9.90 -6.05
N LEU A 217 18.45 10.35 -7.31
CA LEU A 217 19.10 9.67 -8.43
C LEU A 217 20.62 9.93 -8.55
N THR A 218 21.13 10.97 -7.90
CA THR A 218 22.55 11.31 -7.95
C THR A 218 23.43 10.19 -7.39
N TRP A 219 24.72 10.19 -7.76
CA TRP A 219 25.69 9.26 -7.18
C TRP A 219 25.74 9.36 -5.64
N TRP A 220 25.61 10.58 -5.09
CA TRP A 220 25.55 10.79 -3.64
C TRP A 220 24.29 10.22 -3.02
N GLY A 221 23.11 10.42 -3.64
CA GLY A 221 21.85 9.84 -3.17
C GLY A 221 21.88 8.31 -3.15
N LYS A 222 22.33 7.69 -4.25
CA LYS A 222 22.49 6.23 -4.35
C LYS A 222 23.52 5.69 -3.36
N THR A 223 24.64 6.40 -3.18
CA THR A 223 25.69 6.00 -2.23
C THR A 223 25.20 6.12 -0.79
N TYR A 224 24.50 7.20 -0.44
CA TYR A 224 23.90 7.39 0.88
C TYR A 224 22.94 6.24 1.23
N MET A 225 22.06 5.84 0.30
CA MET A 225 21.15 4.71 0.52
C MET A 225 21.90 3.41 0.77
N LYS A 226 22.95 3.11 -0.02
CA LYS A 226 23.79 1.93 0.19
C LYS A 226 24.48 1.93 1.56
N ILE A 227 25.00 3.08 2.00
CA ILE A 227 25.65 3.20 3.31
C ILE A 227 24.61 3.04 4.43
N LYS A 228 23.44 3.67 4.29
CA LYS A 228 22.32 3.54 5.24
C LYS A 228 21.90 2.08 5.43
N ASP A 229 21.83 1.29 4.36
CA ASP A 229 21.47 -0.12 4.45
C ASP A 229 22.48 -0.95 5.27
N HIS A 230 23.75 -0.53 5.31
CA HIS A 230 24.82 -1.24 6.01
C HIS A 230 25.23 -0.61 7.36
N SER A 231 24.60 0.48 7.78
CA SER A 231 24.89 1.13 9.06
C SER A 231 23.65 1.22 9.93
N ARG A 232 23.63 0.46 11.02
CA ARG A 232 22.59 0.56 12.06
C ARG A 232 22.63 1.92 12.76
N ILE A 233 23.81 2.52 12.88
CA ILE A 233 23.94 3.88 13.42
C ILE A 233 23.16 4.87 12.54
N LEU A 234 23.35 4.87 11.22
CA LEU A 234 22.60 5.76 10.33
C LEU A 234 21.10 5.46 10.32
N GLN A 235 20.71 4.19 10.45
CA GLN A 235 19.32 3.78 10.59
C GLN A 235 18.69 4.39 11.85
N VAL A 236 19.34 4.25 13.01
CA VAL A 236 18.88 4.85 14.28
C VAL A 236 18.84 6.38 14.20
N LEU A 237 19.87 7.01 13.63
CA LEU A 237 19.87 8.46 13.45
C LEU A 237 18.70 8.94 12.60
N ASN A 238 18.34 8.19 11.56
CA ASN A 238 17.17 8.50 10.75
C ASN A 238 15.87 8.22 11.52
N MET A 239 15.75 7.13 12.27
CA MET A 239 14.58 6.88 13.13
C MET A 239 14.39 7.98 14.16
N VAL A 240 15.48 8.43 14.80
CA VAL A 240 15.47 9.53 15.77
C VAL A 240 15.11 10.84 15.07
N ARG A 241 15.69 11.11 13.90
CA ARG A 241 15.33 12.27 13.09
C ARG A 241 13.86 12.25 12.71
N ASP A 242 13.33 11.12 12.28
CA ASP A 242 11.92 10.95 11.92
C ASP A 242 11.04 11.16 13.15
N ALA A 243 11.38 10.56 14.30
CA ALA A 243 10.67 10.75 15.56
C ALA A 243 10.70 12.20 16.08
N LEU A 244 11.82 12.92 15.90
CA LEU A 244 11.95 14.34 16.26
C LEU A 244 11.25 15.26 15.25
N ASN A 245 11.25 14.88 13.98
CA ASN A 245 10.58 15.58 12.90
C ASN A 245 9.10 15.20 12.78
N ASN A 246 8.56 14.30 13.62
CA ASN A 246 7.15 13.87 13.67
C ASN A 246 6.18 14.97 14.16
N SER A 247 6.32 16.15 13.57
CA SER A 247 5.21 16.96 13.11
C SER A 247 5.05 16.95 11.58
N SER A 248 5.95 16.31 10.80
CA SER A 248 5.79 15.88 9.39
C SER A 248 7.12 15.45 8.73
N ARG A 249 7.11 14.31 8.01
CA ARG A 249 8.07 13.85 6.96
C ARG A 249 9.21 12.89 7.38
N GLY A 250 9.07 11.64 6.96
CA GLY A 250 10.15 10.66 6.79
C GLY A 250 9.63 9.38 6.15
N PHE A 251 10.43 8.71 5.31
CA PHE A 251 10.13 7.49 4.53
C PHE A 251 10.05 6.23 5.42
N SER A 252 9.75 6.40 6.71
CA SER A 252 9.46 5.29 7.61
C SER A 252 7.97 5.08 7.65
N SER A 253 7.60 3.82 7.59
CA SER A 253 6.30 3.23 7.81
C SER A 253 5.65 3.55 9.16
N GLN A 254 6.07 4.63 9.83
CA GLN A 254 5.34 5.19 10.96
C GLN A 254 4.03 5.66 10.40
N ALA A 255 3.04 4.80 10.64
CA ALA A 255 1.61 5.00 10.49
C ALA A 255 1.34 6.37 9.90
N ILE A 256 0.93 6.39 8.64
CA ILE A 256 -0.13 7.32 8.28
C ILE A 256 -1.15 7.07 9.41
N GLU A 257 -1.13 7.91 10.46
CA GLU A 257 -2.31 8.10 11.29
C GLU A 257 -3.30 8.58 10.26
N GLU A 258 -3.99 7.63 9.63
CA GLU A 258 -4.97 8.00 8.67
C GLU A 258 -5.96 8.87 9.44
N PRO A 259 -6.39 9.98 8.85
CA PRO A 259 -7.37 10.84 9.49
C PRO A 259 -8.59 10.05 10.03
N LEU A 260 -8.89 8.93 9.37
CA LEU A 260 -9.91 7.93 9.71
C LEU A 260 -9.66 7.12 10.97
N PHE A 261 -8.49 7.21 11.59
CA PHE A 261 -8.07 6.42 12.74
C PHE A 261 -7.47 7.27 13.87
N SER A 262 -7.41 8.60 13.70
CA SER A 262 -7.02 9.53 14.76
C SER A 262 -8.08 9.57 15.88
N ASP A 263 -7.65 9.65 17.15
CA ASP A 263 -8.44 9.60 18.39
C ASP A 263 -9.41 10.78 18.62
N GLY A 264 -10.04 11.29 17.57
CA GLY A 264 -11.05 12.36 17.66
C GLY A 264 -10.49 13.70 18.15
N LYS A 265 -9.17 13.88 18.19
CA LYS A 265 -8.58 15.21 18.35
C LYS A 265 -8.82 15.96 17.05
N GLN A 266 -9.64 17.02 17.13
CA GLN A 266 -9.86 17.98 16.05
C GLN A 266 -8.53 18.61 15.63
N ASP A 267 -7.77 17.92 14.79
CA ASP A 267 -6.71 18.55 14.03
C ASP A 267 -7.39 19.31 12.89
N THR A 268 -7.26 20.64 12.92
CA THR A 268 -7.70 21.54 11.87
C THR A 268 -7.22 21.13 10.46
N LYS A 269 -6.13 20.34 10.36
CA LYS A 269 -5.62 19.76 9.11
C LYS A 269 -6.52 18.69 8.49
N LEU A 270 -7.39 18.05 9.27
CA LEU A 270 -8.34 17.03 8.79
C LEU A 270 -9.67 17.62 8.33
N SER A 271 -9.81 18.95 8.39
CA SER A 271 -11.01 19.64 7.92
C SER A 271 -11.25 19.35 6.43
N GLY A 272 -12.39 18.70 6.15
CA GLY A 272 -12.80 18.31 4.80
C GLY A 272 -12.20 16.99 4.29
N PHE A 273 -11.46 16.23 5.11
CA PHE A 273 -11.02 14.88 4.72
C PHE A 273 -12.21 13.92 4.58
N PHE A 274 -13.15 14.00 5.54
CA PHE A 274 -14.38 13.20 5.54
C PHE A 274 -15.35 13.54 4.42
N ASP A 275 -15.05 14.54 3.58
CA ASP A 275 -15.84 14.87 2.40
C ASP A 275 -15.79 13.75 1.34
N ILE A 276 -14.87 12.81 1.46
CA ILE A 276 -14.87 11.54 0.72
C ILE A 276 -16.17 10.75 0.90
N TYR A 277 -16.81 10.84 2.07
CA TYR A 277 -18.04 10.11 2.43
C TYR A 277 -19.34 10.83 2.05
N LYS A 278 -19.28 11.89 1.25
CA LYS A 278 -20.47 12.62 0.80
C LYS A 278 -20.38 12.97 -0.69
N PRO A 279 -21.51 13.24 -1.35
CA PRO A 279 -21.52 13.78 -2.71
C PRO A 279 -20.61 15.01 -2.82
N PRO A 280 -19.62 15.00 -3.75
CA PRO A 280 -18.62 16.06 -3.79
C PRO A 280 -19.22 17.37 -4.29
N THR A 281 -19.15 18.40 -3.46
CA THR A 281 -19.57 19.76 -3.81
C THR A 281 -18.39 20.66 -4.18
N ASP A 282 -17.20 20.33 -3.68
CA ASP A 282 -15.95 21.05 -3.95
C ASP A 282 -15.32 20.57 -5.29
N PRO A 283 -14.79 21.48 -6.13
CA PRO A 283 -14.19 21.12 -7.41
C PRO A 283 -13.02 20.12 -7.32
N GLU A 284 -12.19 20.18 -6.27
CA GLU A 284 -11.05 19.25 -6.10
C GLU A 284 -11.56 17.82 -5.86
N TRP A 285 -12.58 17.68 -5.00
CA TRP A 285 -13.24 16.40 -4.75
C TRP A 285 -14.01 15.88 -5.97
N GLN A 286 -14.68 16.76 -6.72
CA GLN A 286 -15.34 16.38 -7.97
C GLN A 286 -14.35 15.83 -8.99
N GLN A 287 -13.22 16.51 -9.16
CA GLN A 287 -12.17 16.07 -10.07
C GLN A 287 -11.51 14.77 -9.59
N ALA A 288 -11.22 14.64 -8.29
CA ALA A 288 -10.64 13.42 -7.71
C ALA A 288 -11.53 12.20 -7.98
N TRP A 289 -12.84 12.33 -7.76
CA TRP A 289 -13.81 11.30 -8.08
C TRP A 289 -13.86 10.98 -9.58
N GLN A 290 -13.93 12.00 -10.45
CA GLN A 290 -13.96 11.78 -11.90
C GLN A 290 -12.72 11.07 -12.43
N VAL A 291 -11.53 11.42 -11.90
CA VAL A 291 -10.28 10.75 -12.24
C VAL A 291 -10.30 9.31 -11.75
N THR A 292 -10.68 9.09 -10.49
CA THR A 292 -10.74 7.75 -9.88
C THR A 292 -11.68 6.82 -10.65
N GLU A 293 -12.91 7.27 -10.93
CA GLU A 293 -13.88 6.47 -11.70
C GLU A 293 -13.31 6.11 -13.09
N LYS A 294 -12.74 7.09 -13.81
CA LYS A 294 -12.13 6.83 -15.12
C LYS A 294 -10.91 5.91 -15.06
N LEU A 295 -10.14 5.91 -13.96
CA LEU A 295 -9.03 4.98 -13.77
C LEU A 295 -9.55 3.55 -13.63
N ILE A 296 -10.58 3.33 -12.81
CA ILE A 296 -11.26 2.05 -12.65
C ILE A 296 -11.85 1.58 -13.99
N SER A 297 -12.58 2.45 -14.70
CA SER A 297 -13.10 2.16 -16.05
C SER A 297 -11.98 1.80 -17.02
N SER A 298 -10.83 2.47 -16.94
CA SER A 298 -9.68 2.17 -17.82
C SER A 298 -9.07 0.80 -17.51
N MET A 299 -8.97 0.41 -16.24
CA MET A 299 -8.55 -0.95 -15.86
C MET A 299 -9.54 -1.97 -16.40
N GLN A 300 -10.84 -1.75 -16.17
CA GLN A 300 -11.89 -2.65 -16.65
C GLN A 300 -11.81 -2.88 -18.16
N HIS A 301 -11.76 -1.82 -18.95
CA HIS A 301 -11.70 -1.94 -20.41
C HIS A 301 -10.45 -2.70 -20.87
N GLU A 302 -9.31 -2.45 -20.24
CA GLU A 302 -8.04 -3.13 -20.57
C GLU A 302 -8.07 -4.61 -20.19
N VAL A 303 -8.60 -4.94 -19.02
CA VAL A 303 -8.73 -6.31 -18.51
C VAL A 303 -9.67 -7.13 -19.39
N THR A 304 -10.84 -6.57 -19.73
CA THR A 304 -11.79 -7.21 -20.64
C THR A 304 -11.22 -7.37 -22.05
N ALA A 305 -10.51 -6.36 -22.59
CA ALA A 305 -9.85 -6.45 -23.90
C ALA A 305 -8.81 -7.58 -23.95
N LYS A 306 -8.19 -7.90 -22.80
CA LYS A 306 -7.24 -9.01 -22.65
C LYS A 306 -7.89 -10.33 -22.22
N LYS A 307 -9.23 -10.40 -22.22
CA LYS A 307 -10.03 -11.60 -21.92
C LYS A 307 -9.78 -12.16 -20.52
N ALA A 308 -9.58 -11.27 -19.56
CA ALA A 308 -9.57 -11.60 -18.14
C ALA A 308 -10.79 -10.98 -17.46
N ASP A 309 -11.15 -11.52 -16.30
CA ASP A 309 -12.23 -10.98 -15.47
C ASP A 309 -11.75 -9.81 -14.62
N PHE A 310 -12.65 -8.87 -14.33
CA PHE A 310 -12.36 -7.73 -13.49
C PHE A 310 -13.31 -7.70 -12.28
N LEU A 311 -12.71 -7.64 -11.09
CA LEU A 311 -13.41 -7.51 -9.81
C LEU A 311 -12.84 -6.31 -9.04
N VAL A 312 -13.72 -5.38 -8.65
CA VAL A 312 -13.37 -4.33 -7.69
C VAL A 312 -13.85 -4.74 -6.32
N VAL A 313 -12.95 -4.81 -5.36
CA VAL A 313 -13.24 -5.03 -3.94
C VAL A 313 -13.12 -3.68 -3.27
N THR A 314 -14.15 -3.23 -2.55
CA THR A 314 -14.09 -1.94 -1.85
C THR A 314 -14.13 -2.17 -0.35
N PHE A 315 -13.35 -1.38 0.38
CA PHE A 315 -13.39 -1.38 1.83
C PHE A 315 -12.98 -0.04 2.42
N GLY A 316 -13.26 0.15 3.71
CA GLY A 316 -12.77 1.26 4.52
C GLY A 316 -13.80 1.81 5.47
N GLY A 317 -13.62 3.05 5.93
CA GLY A 317 -14.48 3.68 6.92
C GLY A 317 -14.28 3.13 8.34
N PRO A 318 -14.65 3.89 9.39
CA PRO A 318 -14.37 3.55 10.77
C PRO A 318 -15.35 2.51 11.36
N PHE A 319 -15.78 1.50 10.59
CA PHE A 319 -16.91 0.64 10.95
C PHE A 319 -16.70 -0.20 12.21
N GLN A 320 -15.45 -0.43 12.63
CA GLN A 320 -15.12 -1.17 13.85
C GLN A 320 -15.30 -0.35 15.13
N ARG A 321 -15.52 0.95 15.02
CA ARG A 321 -15.81 1.78 16.20
C ARG A 321 -17.18 1.43 16.78
N GLU A 322 -17.32 1.65 18.08
CA GLU A 322 -18.58 1.47 18.81
C GLU A 322 -19.76 2.17 18.08
N PRO A 323 -20.92 1.49 17.91
CA PRO A 323 -22.04 2.04 17.12
C PRO A 323 -22.49 3.44 17.54
N LEU A 324 -22.53 3.72 18.85
CA LEU A 324 -22.89 5.05 19.37
C LEU A 324 -21.84 6.12 19.02
N ALA A 325 -20.55 5.75 19.06
CA ALA A 325 -19.46 6.65 18.68
C ALA A 325 -19.53 6.97 17.18
N ARG A 326 -19.75 5.96 16.33
CA ARG A 326 -19.93 6.14 14.88
C ARG A 326 -21.12 7.03 14.56
N GLN A 327 -22.26 6.81 15.22
CA GLN A 327 -23.46 7.62 14.99
C GLN A 327 -23.24 9.08 15.41
N LYS A 328 -22.60 9.31 16.56
CA LYS A 328 -22.25 10.64 17.04
C LYS A 328 -21.32 11.36 16.06
N GLU A 329 -20.29 10.68 15.58
CA GLU A 329 -19.34 11.22 14.61
C GLU A 329 -20.01 11.55 13.27
N MET A 330 -20.89 10.69 12.76
CA MET A 330 -21.68 11.00 11.57
C MET A 330 -22.48 12.31 11.74
N GLN A 331 -23.09 12.52 12.90
CA GLN A 331 -23.84 13.74 13.19
C GLN A 331 -22.90 14.96 13.26
N GLU A 332 -21.75 14.84 13.92
CA GLU A 332 -20.77 15.93 14.04
C GLU A 332 -20.15 16.33 12.70
N LEU A 333 -19.94 15.35 11.81
CA LEU A 333 -19.38 15.55 10.47
C LEU A 333 -20.43 15.85 9.40
N GLY A 334 -21.73 15.80 9.74
CA GLY A 334 -22.83 15.97 8.78
C GLY A 334 -22.90 14.85 7.73
N LEU A 335 -22.43 13.65 8.06
CA LEU A 335 -22.46 12.47 7.20
C LEU A 335 -23.79 11.73 7.37
N THR A 336 -24.31 11.20 6.26
CA THR A 336 -25.50 10.36 6.25
C THR A 336 -25.19 8.89 6.07
N ASP A 337 -23.99 8.56 5.55
CA ASP A 337 -23.64 7.21 5.14
C ASP A 337 -22.12 7.02 5.03
N TRP A 338 -21.53 6.23 5.93
CA TRP A 338 -20.10 5.86 5.84
C TRP A 338 -19.78 5.03 4.59
N PHE A 339 -20.78 4.39 3.98
CA PHE A 339 -20.59 3.54 2.80
C PHE A 339 -20.87 4.26 1.49
N TYR A 340 -20.93 5.61 1.49
CA TYR A 340 -21.13 6.40 0.27
C TYR A 340 -20.10 6.06 -0.84
N PRO A 341 -18.78 5.98 -0.57
CA PRO A 341 -17.79 5.64 -1.59
C PRO A 341 -18.04 4.26 -2.22
N GLU A 342 -18.27 3.24 -1.40
CA GLU A 342 -18.52 1.87 -1.85
C GLU A 342 -19.78 1.77 -2.71
N LYS A 343 -20.87 2.45 -2.29
CA LYS A 343 -22.12 2.53 -3.08
C LYS A 343 -21.91 3.26 -4.40
N ARG A 344 -21.02 4.26 -4.44
CA ARG A 344 -20.71 4.99 -5.67
C ARG A 344 -19.94 4.11 -6.66
N ILE A 345 -18.92 3.38 -6.21
CA ILE A 345 -18.20 2.40 -7.03
C ILE A 345 -19.11 1.25 -7.46
N THR A 346 -20.03 0.81 -6.60
CA THR A 346 -21.05 -0.20 -6.97
C THR A 346 -21.87 0.26 -8.18
N ARG A 347 -22.35 1.51 -8.19
CA ARG A 347 -23.10 2.07 -9.33
C ARG A 347 -22.24 2.15 -10.59
N LEU A 348 -20.97 2.55 -10.46
CA LEU A 348 -20.04 2.53 -11.59
C LEU A 348 -19.92 1.12 -12.19
N GLY A 349 -19.81 0.10 -11.33
CA GLY A 349 -19.78 -1.30 -11.77
C GLY A 349 -21.07 -1.76 -12.44
N GLU A 350 -22.23 -1.33 -11.95
CA GLU A 350 -23.53 -1.58 -12.56
C GLU A 350 -23.65 -0.91 -13.94
N ASP A 351 -23.17 0.32 -14.07
CA ASP A 351 -23.24 1.12 -15.30
C ASP A 351 -22.27 0.62 -16.38
N GLU A 352 -21.07 0.17 -15.99
CA GLU A 352 -20.01 -0.26 -16.92
C GLU A 352 -19.87 -1.79 -17.06
N GLY A 353 -20.62 -2.56 -16.28
CA GLY A 353 -20.69 -4.02 -16.41
C GLY A 353 -19.51 -4.77 -15.80
N PHE A 354 -18.97 -4.30 -14.67
CA PHE A 354 -17.98 -5.05 -13.88
C PHE A 354 -18.49 -5.38 -12.48
N SER A 355 -17.91 -6.43 -11.89
CA SER A 355 -18.34 -6.88 -10.57
C SER A 355 -17.71 -6.06 -9.46
N VAL A 356 -18.53 -5.75 -8.45
CA VAL A 356 -18.09 -5.10 -7.21
C VAL A 356 -18.40 -5.98 -6.00
N LEU A 357 -17.51 -5.97 -5.01
CA LEU A 357 -17.69 -6.56 -3.69
C LEU A 357 -17.40 -5.51 -2.61
N ASN A 358 -18.45 -5.10 -1.89
CA ASN A 358 -18.31 -4.18 -0.75
C ASN A 358 -18.02 -5.00 0.51
N LEU A 359 -16.80 -4.91 1.04
CA LEU A 359 -16.39 -5.66 2.23
C LEU A 359 -16.87 -5.00 3.52
N SER A 360 -16.81 -3.68 3.64
CA SER A 360 -16.97 -3.00 4.94
C SER A 360 -18.31 -3.31 5.64
N PRO A 361 -19.47 -3.34 4.97
CA PRO A 361 -20.72 -3.72 5.63
C PRO A 361 -20.68 -5.16 6.18
N ASN A 362 -20.05 -6.08 5.46
CA ASN A 362 -19.95 -7.49 5.86
C ASN A 362 -18.90 -7.68 6.97
N LEU A 363 -17.78 -6.96 6.91
CA LEU A 363 -16.76 -6.93 7.95
C LEU A 363 -17.32 -6.32 9.24
N GLN A 364 -18.15 -5.28 9.15
CA GLN A 364 -18.87 -4.71 10.28
C GLN A 364 -19.76 -5.75 10.95
N VAL A 365 -20.61 -6.44 10.17
CA VAL A 365 -21.50 -7.48 10.69
C VAL A 365 -20.70 -8.59 11.38
N TYR A 366 -19.61 -9.04 10.76
CA TYR A 366 -18.74 -10.05 11.35
C TYR A 366 -18.14 -9.59 12.68
N SER A 367 -17.60 -8.37 12.71
CA SER A 367 -16.98 -7.78 13.90
C SER A 367 -17.97 -7.64 15.06
N GLU A 368 -19.19 -7.15 14.80
CA GLU A 368 -20.25 -7.00 15.80
C GLU A 368 -20.75 -8.34 16.33
N GLN A 369 -20.91 -9.35 15.46
CA GLN A 369 -21.39 -10.67 15.85
C GLN A 369 -20.37 -11.48 16.66
N ASN A 370 -19.09 -11.31 16.35
CA ASN A 370 -18.01 -12.08 16.97
C ASN A 370 -17.27 -11.30 18.07
N ASN A 371 -17.62 -10.03 18.28
CA ASN A 371 -16.92 -9.13 19.20
C ASN A 371 -15.40 -9.11 18.95
N ALA A 372 -15.00 -8.96 17.69
CA ALA A 372 -13.63 -9.12 17.23
C ALA A 372 -13.10 -7.88 16.49
N CYS A 373 -11.88 -7.43 16.85
CA CYS A 373 -11.13 -6.46 16.06
C CYS A 373 -10.55 -7.13 14.81
N LEU A 374 -10.77 -6.53 13.65
CA LEU A 374 -10.24 -6.95 12.35
C LEU A 374 -9.07 -6.06 11.93
N TYR A 375 -8.91 -4.91 12.58
CA TYR A 375 -7.85 -3.95 12.40
C TYR A 375 -7.04 -3.80 13.68
N GLY A 376 -5.79 -3.39 13.52
CA GLY A 376 -4.90 -3.08 14.64
C GLY A 376 -4.26 -4.31 15.28
N PHE A 377 -3.19 -4.04 16.01
CA PHE A 377 -2.25 -4.97 16.63
C PHE A 377 -2.04 -4.63 18.11
N ASP A 378 -1.37 -5.49 18.86
CA ASP A 378 -1.14 -5.30 20.31
C ASP A 378 -0.40 -3.99 20.66
N ASP A 379 0.38 -3.45 19.71
CA ASP A 379 1.10 -2.18 19.81
C ASP A 379 0.27 -0.96 19.36
N THR A 380 -0.95 -1.17 18.87
CA THR A 380 -1.90 -0.12 18.50
C THR A 380 -3.04 -0.03 19.53
N GLN A 381 -3.51 1.18 19.82
CA GLN A 381 -4.67 1.37 20.69
C GLN A 381 -5.94 1.48 19.85
N GLY A 382 -6.94 0.63 20.13
CA GLY A 382 -8.22 0.60 19.40
C GLY A 382 -8.16 -0.31 18.16
N CYS A 383 -9.31 -0.80 17.69
CA CYS A 383 -9.39 -1.58 16.44
C CYS A 383 -9.18 -0.66 15.22
N VAL A 384 -7.97 -0.13 15.05
CA VAL A 384 -7.61 0.92 14.06
C VAL A 384 -6.32 0.55 13.33
N GLY A 385 -6.06 1.19 12.18
CA GLY A 385 -4.85 0.94 11.38
C GLY A 385 -5.11 0.01 10.20
N HIS A 386 -4.24 -0.95 9.97
CA HIS A 386 -4.35 -1.98 8.94
C HIS A 386 -5.09 -3.22 9.44
N TRP A 387 -5.50 -4.08 8.52
CA TRP A 387 -6.03 -5.39 8.87
C TRP A 387 -5.00 -6.21 9.65
N ASN A 388 -5.44 -6.80 10.75
CA ASN A 388 -4.69 -7.85 11.42
C ASN A 388 -4.91 -9.20 10.71
N ALA A 389 -4.30 -10.26 11.24
CA ALA A 389 -4.41 -11.59 10.66
C ALA A 389 -5.87 -12.06 10.51
N LEU A 390 -6.75 -11.72 11.46
CA LEU A 390 -8.18 -12.04 11.37
C LEU A 390 -8.89 -11.18 10.30
N GLY A 391 -8.55 -9.89 10.19
CA GLY A 391 -9.04 -9.03 9.12
C GLY A 391 -8.72 -9.57 7.73
N HIS A 392 -7.45 -9.92 7.48
CA HIS A 392 -7.02 -10.58 6.24
C HIS A 392 -7.75 -11.90 6.00
N GLN A 393 -7.94 -12.71 7.05
CA GLN A 393 -8.65 -13.98 6.94
C GLN A 393 -10.11 -13.78 6.52
N VAL A 394 -10.83 -12.86 7.16
CA VAL A 394 -12.26 -12.63 6.89
C VAL A 394 -12.45 -11.98 5.52
N ALA A 395 -11.66 -10.97 5.18
CA ALA A 395 -11.68 -10.32 3.87
C ALA A 395 -11.34 -11.32 2.75
N GLY A 396 -10.24 -12.07 2.90
CA GLY A 396 -9.80 -13.06 1.91
C GLY A 396 -10.83 -14.16 1.65
N LYS A 397 -11.53 -14.64 2.69
CA LYS A 397 -12.67 -15.57 2.55
C LYS A 397 -13.82 -14.99 1.73
N MET A 398 -14.18 -13.73 1.99
CA MET A 398 -15.26 -13.05 1.26
C MET A 398 -14.89 -12.86 -0.22
N ILE A 399 -13.65 -12.43 -0.49
CA ILE A 399 -13.12 -12.27 -1.86
C ILE A 399 -13.09 -13.62 -2.58
N ALA A 400 -12.51 -14.65 -1.97
CA ALA A 400 -12.45 -16.01 -2.53
C ALA A 400 -13.85 -16.56 -2.86
N SER A 401 -14.82 -16.37 -1.97
CA SER A 401 -16.21 -16.77 -2.19
C SER A 401 -16.83 -16.04 -3.38
N LYS A 402 -16.61 -14.72 -3.50
CA LYS A 402 -17.09 -13.92 -4.64
C LYS A 402 -16.49 -14.40 -5.96
N ILE A 403 -15.18 -14.64 -6.00
CA ILE A 403 -14.49 -15.15 -7.20
C ILE A 403 -15.05 -16.52 -7.58
N CYS A 404 -15.17 -17.44 -6.61
CA CYS A 404 -15.73 -18.76 -6.89
C CYS A 404 -17.18 -18.69 -7.43
N GLN A 405 -18.00 -17.79 -6.91
CA GLN A 405 -19.37 -17.58 -7.40
C GLN A 405 -19.42 -17.04 -8.84
N GLN A 406 -18.49 -16.15 -9.23
CA GLN A 406 -18.38 -15.66 -10.61
C GLN A 406 -18.04 -16.81 -11.56
N GLN A 407 -17.01 -17.59 -11.22
CA GLN A 407 -16.57 -18.72 -12.04
C GLN A 407 -17.64 -19.82 -12.15
N MET A 408 -18.42 -20.06 -11.08
CA MET A 408 -19.59 -20.94 -11.15
C MET A 408 -20.63 -20.44 -12.16
N ARG A 409 -20.95 -19.14 -12.16
CA ARG A 409 -21.94 -18.57 -13.09
C ARG A 409 -21.51 -18.70 -14.54
N GLU A 410 -20.25 -18.43 -14.84
CA GLU A 410 -19.68 -18.56 -16.19
C GLU A 410 -19.69 -20.00 -16.69
N SER A 411 -19.44 -20.98 -15.80
CA SER A 411 -19.48 -22.40 -16.15
C SER A 411 -20.90 -22.90 -16.52
N ILE A 412 -21.94 -22.26 -15.97
CA ILE A 412 -23.35 -22.64 -16.17
C ILE A 412 -23.97 -21.85 -17.34
N LEU A 413 -23.60 -20.58 -17.50
CA LEU A 413 -24.09 -19.67 -18.53
C LEU A 413 -22.90 -19.12 -19.32
N PRO A 414 -22.26 -19.93 -20.18
CA PRO A 414 -21.18 -19.41 -21.02
C PRO A 414 -21.75 -18.31 -21.90
N HIS A 415 -21.22 -17.09 -21.75
CA HIS A 415 -21.59 -15.97 -22.61
C HIS A 415 -21.43 -16.43 -24.06
N LYS A 416 -22.52 -16.38 -24.83
CA LYS A 416 -22.45 -16.47 -26.30
C LYS A 416 -21.63 -15.26 -26.75
N HIS A 417 -20.33 -15.44 -26.93
CA HIS A 417 -19.55 -14.55 -27.75
C HIS A 417 -20.11 -14.71 -29.17
N ASP A 418 -20.92 -13.74 -29.61
CA ASP A 418 -21.27 -13.63 -31.02
C ASP A 418 -19.97 -13.42 -31.83
N PRO A 419 -19.83 -14.10 -32.99
CA PRO A 419 -18.59 -14.23 -33.74
C PRO A 419 -18.04 -12.95 -34.35
#